data_AF-A0A822IV46-F1
#
_entry.id   AF-A0A822IV46-F1
#
_cell.length_a   1.000
_cell.length_b   1.000
_cell.length_c   1.000
_cell.angle_alpha   90.00
_cell.angle_beta   90.00
_cell.angle_gamma   90.00
#
_symmetry.space_group_name_H-M   'P 1'
#
loop_
_entity.id
_entity.type
_entity.pdbx_description
1 polymer ?
#
loop_
_entity_poly.entity_id
_entity_poly.type
_entity_poly.pdbx_seq_one_letter_code
_entity_poly.pdbx_strand_id
1 'polypeptide(L)'
;MPRDRRDFFYKKAKDEGYRSRAAFKLKQINDKFKIIKKGDTVVDLGAAPGGWLQVAKELSGGIVVGVDILDIEAIIGVDVIKGDIRLDKTIEKIKEKIKSDKADVVICDAAPNLSGSWNYDHARSIDLSTYALECARKILKNGGSFAVKVFQGDMFPDFLNKVRRIFGKVQAFSPEASRRQSAEIYVIGKELLTDAVKMNGEYVVTIEDIGASGDGIAKIDDFVVFVKDAQKGEKLNIRIRFIKPHFAFGDRI
;
A
#
# COMPACT_ATOMS: atom_id res chain seq x y z
N MET A 1 13.17 -28.59 13.28
CA MET A 1 13.08 -27.73 14.49
C MET A 1 12.51 -26.34 14.15
N PRO A 2 11.19 -26.12 14.27
CA PRO A 2 10.56 -24.81 14.05
C PRO A 2 10.63 -23.85 15.25
N ARG A 3 10.90 -24.35 16.47
CA ARG A 3 11.05 -23.55 17.70
C ARG A 3 12.25 -22.59 17.62
N ASP A 4 13.38 -23.06 17.11
CA ASP A 4 14.66 -22.33 17.07
C ASP A 4 14.59 -20.98 16.35
N ARG A 5 13.96 -20.91 15.16
CA ARG A 5 13.86 -19.63 14.42
C ARG A 5 12.91 -18.64 15.08
N ARG A 6 11.83 -19.12 15.72
CA ARG A 6 10.89 -18.26 16.46
C ARG A 6 11.61 -17.62 17.65
N ASP A 7 12.36 -18.43 18.37
CA ASP A 7 13.10 -18.01 19.55
C ASP A 7 14.27 -17.10 19.16
N PHE A 8 14.91 -17.35 18.01
CA PHE A 8 15.94 -16.47 17.44
C PHE A 8 15.43 -15.04 17.20
N PHE A 9 14.39 -14.85 16.38
CA PHE A 9 13.91 -13.49 16.06
C PHE A 9 13.23 -12.80 17.24
N TYR A 10 12.65 -13.57 18.17
CA TYR A 10 12.10 -13.01 19.41
C TYR A 10 13.22 -12.49 20.32
N LYS A 11 14.26 -13.30 20.54
CA LYS A 11 15.43 -12.91 21.32
C LYS A 11 16.15 -11.72 20.66
N LYS A 12 16.40 -11.80 19.35
CA LYS A 12 17.02 -10.73 18.58
C LYS A 12 16.22 -9.42 18.65
N ALA A 13 14.89 -9.47 18.62
CA ALA A 13 14.05 -8.29 18.77
C ALA A 13 14.25 -7.65 20.14
N LYS A 14 14.26 -8.46 21.20
CA LYS A 14 14.50 -7.99 22.57
C LYS A 14 15.90 -7.39 22.72
N ASP A 15 16.91 -8.05 22.16
CA ASP A 15 18.32 -7.61 22.22
C ASP A 15 18.52 -6.28 21.45
N GLU A 16 17.82 -6.08 20.33
CA GLU A 16 17.84 -4.84 19.54
C GLU A 16 16.80 -3.78 19.98
N GLY A 17 16.04 -4.03 21.05
CA GLY A 17 15.05 -3.08 21.57
C GLY A 17 13.75 -2.94 20.75
N TYR A 18 13.47 -3.87 19.84
CA TYR A 18 12.19 -3.92 19.12
C TYR A 18 11.08 -4.55 19.96
N ARG A 19 9.89 -3.96 19.90
CA ARG A 19 8.69 -4.41 20.61
C ARG A 19 8.13 -5.73 20.10
N SER A 20 8.49 -6.14 18.89
CA SER A 20 8.04 -7.39 18.30
C SER A 20 9.02 -7.88 17.25
N ARG A 21 9.13 -9.21 17.13
CA ARG A 21 9.84 -9.88 16.03
C ARG A 21 9.28 -9.53 14.65
N ALA A 22 8.06 -9.00 14.57
CA ALA A 22 7.48 -8.49 13.33
C ALA A 22 8.35 -7.41 12.69
N ALA A 23 9.12 -6.65 13.49
CA ALA A 23 10.10 -5.68 13.00
C ALA A 23 11.02 -6.26 11.90
N PHE A 24 11.52 -7.48 12.08
CA PHE A 24 12.39 -8.13 11.09
C PHE A 24 11.67 -8.47 9.78
N LYS A 25 10.35 -8.70 9.81
CA LYS A 25 9.58 -8.92 8.58
C LYS A 25 9.54 -7.65 7.73
N LEU A 26 9.29 -6.49 8.35
CA LEU A 26 9.30 -5.21 7.64
C LEU A 26 10.70 -4.87 7.11
N LYS A 27 11.75 -5.10 7.91
CA LYS A 27 13.15 -4.96 7.44
C LYS A 27 13.40 -5.81 6.19
N GLN A 28 13.03 -7.10 6.23
CA GLN A 28 13.20 -8.02 5.09
C GLN A 28 12.37 -7.61 3.86
N ILE A 29 11.14 -7.15 4.06
CA ILE A 29 10.30 -6.60 2.98
C ILE A 29 11.00 -5.37 2.37
N ASN A 30 11.44 -4.43 3.21
CA ASN A 30 12.06 -3.21 2.70
C ASN A 30 13.42 -3.47 2.05
N ASP A 31 14.21 -4.41 2.56
CA ASP A 31 15.48 -4.82 1.96
C ASP A 31 15.30 -5.31 0.52
N LYS A 32 14.23 -6.08 0.27
CA LYS A 32 13.93 -6.63 -1.04
C LYS A 32 13.23 -5.64 -1.99
N PHE A 33 12.23 -4.91 -1.50
CA PHE A 33 11.33 -4.14 -2.36
C PHE A 33 11.56 -2.62 -2.32
N LYS A 34 12.33 -2.13 -1.35
CA LYS A 34 12.66 -0.71 -1.14
C LYS A 34 11.40 0.16 -1.18
N ILE A 35 10.39 -0.24 -0.40
CA ILE A 35 9.08 0.42 -0.35
C ILE A 35 9.07 1.67 0.54
N ILE A 36 9.93 1.72 1.57
CA ILE A 36 10.12 2.86 2.46
C ILE A 36 11.51 3.44 2.19
N LYS A 37 11.55 4.75 1.94
CA LYS A 37 12.74 5.56 1.68
C LYS A 37 12.83 6.69 2.70
N LYS A 38 14.03 7.28 2.79
CA LYS A 38 14.29 8.42 3.66
C LYS A 38 13.38 9.60 3.28
N GLY A 39 12.67 10.15 4.27
CA GLY A 39 11.75 11.26 4.14
C GLY A 39 10.29 10.87 3.87
N ASP A 40 10.00 9.59 3.61
CA ASP A 40 8.64 9.13 3.30
C ASP A 40 7.66 9.34 4.46
N THR A 41 6.44 9.74 4.14
CA THR A 41 5.31 9.66 5.06
C THR A 41 4.74 8.23 5.04
N VAL A 42 4.86 7.52 6.16
CA VAL A 42 4.46 6.11 6.32
C VAL A 42 3.24 6.01 7.24
N VAL A 43 2.22 5.26 6.81
CA VAL A 43 1.07 4.89 7.65
C VAL A 43 1.08 3.38 7.90
N ASP A 44 1.04 2.97 9.17
CA ASP A 44 1.00 1.57 9.60
C ASP A 44 -0.38 1.24 10.16
N LEU A 45 -1.09 0.32 9.51
CA LEU A 45 -2.45 -0.11 9.84
C LEU A 45 -2.41 -1.43 10.63
N GLY A 46 -3.12 -1.48 11.76
CA GLY A 46 -3.00 -2.60 12.71
C GLY A 46 -1.60 -2.65 13.34
N ALA A 47 -1.14 -1.49 13.79
CA ALA A 47 0.25 -1.26 14.16
C ALA A 47 0.65 -1.83 15.53
N ALA A 48 -0.29 -2.24 16.39
CA ALA A 48 0.04 -2.74 17.72
C ALA A 48 0.88 -4.04 17.64
N PRO A 49 1.94 -4.20 18.44
CA PRO A 49 2.38 -3.34 19.56
C PRO A 49 3.38 -2.23 19.18
N GLY A 50 3.60 -1.98 17.89
CA GLY A 50 4.46 -0.90 17.37
C GLY A 50 5.81 -1.35 16.83
N GLY A 51 6.03 -2.64 16.60
CA GLY A 51 7.30 -3.14 16.04
C GLY A 51 7.56 -2.65 14.61
N TRP A 52 6.51 -2.54 13.78
CA TRP A 52 6.61 -1.96 12.44
C TRP A 52 6.77 -0.45 12.47
N LEU A 53 6.11 0.25 13.40
CA LEU A 53 6.33 1.68 13.65
C LEU A 53 7.79 2.03 13.96
N GLN A 54 8.46 1.25 14.81
CA GLN A 54 9.87 1.47 15.13
C GLN A 54 10.74 1.39 13.87
N VAL A 55 10.54 0.34 13.07
CA VAL A 55 11.30 0.13 11.83
C VAL A 55 10.94 1.17 10.76
N ALA A 56 9.66 1.54 10.62
CA ALA A 56 9.22 2.59 9.70
C ALA A 56 9.87 3.93 10.05
N LYS A 57 9.96 4.26 11.36
CA LYS A 57 10.60 5.49 11.81
C LYS A 57 12.10 5.50 11.55
N GLU A 58 12.78 4.38 11.79
CA GLU A 58 14.21 4.20 11.50
C GLU A 58 14.51 4.33 10.00
N LEU A 59 13.72 3.69 9.15
CA LEU A 59 13.95 3.66 7.70
C LEU A 59 13.63 5.00 7.03
N SER A 60 12.51 5.62 7.41
CA SER A 60 12.07 6.86 6.80
C SER A 60 12.76 8.08 7.42
N GLY A 61 12.78 8.19 8.75
CA GLY A 61 13.10 9.44 9.43
C GLY A 61 12.08 10.57 9.22
N GLY A 62 11.10 10.39 8.33
CA GLY A 62 10.00 11.31 8.04
C GLY A 62 8.81 11.15 9.00
N ILE A 63 7.61 11.38 8.48
CA ILE A 63 6.35 11.28 9.22
C ILE A 63 5.93 9.81 9.30
N VAL A 64 5.59 9.34 10.50
CA VAL A 64 5.07 7.99 10.71
C VAL A 64 3.81 8.06 11.57
N VAL A 65 2.74 7.47 11.07
CA VAL A 65 1.44 7.41 11.75
C VAL A 65 1.03 5.95 11.92
N GLY A 66 0.81 5.53 13.16
CA GLY A 66 0.28 4.21 13.49
C GLY A 66 -1.22 4.26 13.77
N VAL A 67 -1.94 3.23 13.33
CA VAL A 67 -3.38 3.08 13.57
C VAL A 67 -3.65 1.69 14.10
N ASP A 68 -4.33 1.60 15.24
CA ASP A 68 -4.78 0.32 15.78
C ASP A 68 -6.02 0.50 16.66
N ILE A 69 -6.80 -0.55 16.86
CA ILE A 69 -7.92 -0.55 17.82
C ILE A 69 -7.41 -0.65 19.27
N LEU A 70 -6.20 -1.19 19.46
CA LEU A 70 -5.52 -1.31 20.74
C LEU A 70 -4.65 -0.09 21.03
N ASP A 71 -4.35 0.12 22.30
CA ASP A 71 -3.38 1.13 22.71
C ASP A 71 -1.96 0.71 22.30
N ILE A 72 -1.18 1.67 21.79
CA ILE A 72 0.23 1.51 21.48
C ILE A 72 1.01 2.46 22.37
N GLU A 73 1.97 1.94 23.10
CA GLU A 73 2.87 2.75 23.92
C GLU A 73 3.60 3.79 23.04
N ALA A 74 3.84 4.99 23.56
CA ALA A 74 4.41 6.09 22.78
C ALA A 74 5.78 5.70 22.15
N ILE A 75 5.99 6.09 20.88
CA ILE A 75 7.27 5.95 20.18
C ILE A 75 7.69 7.35 19.76
N ILE A 76 8.93 7.74 20.05
CA ILE A 76 9.43 9.09 19.75
C ILE A 76 9.33 9.37 18.25
N GLY A 77 8.69 10.49 17.90
CA GLY A 77 8.56 10.94 16.52
C GLY A 77 7.57 10.13 15.67
N VAL A 78 6.66 9.39 16.32
CA VAL A 78 5.55 8.65 15.70
C VAL A 78 4.23 9.14 16.30
N ASP A 79 3.26 9.47 15.45
CA ASP A 79 1.89 9.74 15.86
C ASP A 79 1.10 8.42 15.91
N VAL A 80 0.22 8.26 16.91
CA VAL A 80 -0.62 7.06 17.05
C VAL A 80 -2.09 7.47 17.12
N ILE A 81 -2.93 6.76 16.38
CA ILE A 81 -4.38 6.90 16.36
C ILE A 81 -4.99 5.59 16.85
N LYS A 82 -5.77 5.67 17.94
CA LYS A 82 -6.65 4.58 18.34
C LYS A 82 -7.93 4.62 17.51
N GLY A 83 -8.12 3.64 16.62
CA GLY A 83 -9.25 3.61 15.70
C GLY A 83 -9.33 2.33 14.86
N ASP A 84 -10.54 2.07 14.36
CA ASP A 84 -10.80 0.99 13.42
C ASP A 84 -10.64 1.52 11.98
N ILE A 85 -9.79 0.89 11.18
CA ILE A 85 -9.49 1.25 9.80
C ILE A 85 -10.69 1.11 8.85
N ARG A 86 -11.75 0.42 9.28
CA ARG A 86 -13.01 0.28 8.57
C ARG A 86 -13.88 1.54 8.59
N LEU A 87 -13.59 2.48 9.49
CA LEU A 87 -14.43 3.65 9.73
C LEU A 87 -13.82 4.89 9.05
N ASP A 88 -14.63 5.63 8.29
CA ASP A 88 -14.17 6.84 7.60
C ASP A 88 -13.61 7.90 8.57
N LYS A 89 -14.16 8.00 9.78
CA LYS A 89 -13.61 8.89 10.83
C LYS A 89 -12.14 8.61 11.17
N THR A 90 -11.70 7.36 11.04
CA THR A 90 -10.29 6.98 11.28
C THR A 90 -9.44 7.47 10.12
N ILE A 91 -9.95 7.36 8.89
CA ILE A 91 -9.28 7.83 7.67
C ILE A 91 -9.08 9.34 7.72
N GLU A 92 -10.09 10.10 8.15
CA GLU A 92 -9.95 11.56 8.29
C GLU A 92 -8.89 11.94 9.34
N LYS A 93 -8.84 11.25 10.49
CA LYS A 93 -7.77 11.43 11.48
C LYS A 93 -6.37 11.11 10.92
N ILE A 94 -6.26 10.10 10.06
CA ILE A 94 -4.99 9.80 9.38
C ILE A 94 -4.59 10.98 8.50
N LYS A 95 -5.51 11.49 7.67
CA LYS A 95 -5.26 12.63 6.78
C LYS A 95 -4.81 13.87 7.55
N GLU A 96 -5.45 14.17 8.68
CA GLU A 96 -5.04 15.28 9.58
C GLU A 96 -3.60 15.14 10.07
N LYS A 97 -3.14 13.90 10.33
CA LYS A 97 -1.79 13.63 10.84
C LYS A 97 -0.71 13.60 9.77
N ILE A 98 -1.02 13.19 8.54
CA ILE A 98 0.01 12.98 7.50
C ILE A 98 0.57 14.27 6.86
N LYS A 99 0.05 15.46 7.18
CA LYS A 99 0.51 16.82 6.77
C LYS A 99 0.65 17.12 5.27
N SER A 100 0.95 16.12 4.43
CA SER A 100 1.19 16.23 2.98
C SER A 100 -0.02 15.81 2.14
N ASP A 101 -1.23 15.80 2.72
CA ASP A 101 -2.52 15.29 2.19
C ASP A 101 -2.55 13.79 1.82
N LYS A 102 -1.40 13.22 1.46
CA LYS A 102 -1.22 11.85 1.01
C LYS A 102 0.05 11.23 1.61
N ALA A 103 0.01 9.93 1.84
CA ALA A 103 1.12 9.11 2.31
C ALA A 103 1.92 8.54 1.12
N ASP A 104 3.22 8.34 1.34
CA ASP A 104 4.09 7.65 0.39
C ASP A 104 3.93 6.14 0.47
N VAL A 105 3.72 5.63 1.68
CA VAL A 105 3.68 4.20 1.98
C VAL A 105 2.58 3.88 2.99
N VAL A 106 1.80 2.84 2.71
CA VAL A 106 0.87 2.23 3.66
C VAL A 106 1.29 0.78 3.90
N ILE A 107 1.49 0.42 5.16
CA ILE A 107 1.87 -0.93 5.58
C ILE A 107 0.83 -1.50 6.54
N CYS A 108 0.66 -2.82 6.56
CA CYS A 108 -0.31 -3.48 7.43
C CYS A 108 0.14 -4.90 7.82
N ASP A 109 0.51 -5.10 9.08
CA ASP A 109 0.76 -6.43 9.67
C ASP A 109 -0.39 -6.89 10.58
N ALA A 110 -1.61 -6.40 10.32
CA ALA A 110 -2.80 -6.79 11.07
C ALA A 110 -3.16 -8.26 10.82
N ALA A 111 -3.63 -8.96 11.86
CA ALA A 111 -4.22 -10.29 11.74
C ALA A 111 -5.56 -10.32 12.49
N PRO A 112 -6.57 -11.06 12.00
CA PRO A 112 -7.80 -11.26 12.75
C PRO A 112 -7.54 -12.10 14.02
N ASN A 113 -8.45 -12.00 14.98
CA ASN A 113 -8.50 -12.96 16.09
C ASN A 113 -8.76 -14.37 15.54
N LEU A 114 -7.80 -15.26 15.78
CA LEU A 114 -7.85 -16.63 15.30
C LEU A 114 -8.92 -17.42 16.05
N SER A 115 -9.85 -17.97 15.30
CA SER A 115 -10.91 -18.86 15.78
C SER A 115 -10.43 -20.30 15.95
N GLY A 116 -9.29 -20.66 15.32
CA GLY A 116 -8.80 -22.03 15.24
C GLY A 116 -9.40 -22.81 14.05
N SER A 117 -10.40 -22.25 13.36
CA SER A 117 -10.86 -22.77 12.09
C SER A 117 -10.20 -22.05 10.94
N TRP A 118 -9.41 -22.81 10.17
CA TRP A 118 -8.62 -22.29 9.05
C TRP A 118 -9.45 -21.51 8.03
N ASN A 119 -10.60 -22.03 7.61
CA ASN A 119 -11.44 -21.39 6.60
C ASN A 119 -11.99 -20.04 7.08
N TYR A 120 -12.43 -19.96 8.34
CA TYR A 120 -12.92 -18.70 8.91
C TYR A 120 -11.79 -17.68 9.12
N ASP A 121 -10.63 -18.14 9.59
CA ASP A 121 -9.47 -17.27 9.83
C ASP A 121 -8.91 -16.72 8.51
N HIS A 122 -8.90 -17.54 7.45
CA HIS A 122 -8.57 -17.13 6.09
C HIS A 122 -9.53 -16.06 5.55
N ALA A 123 -10.85 -16.32 5.59
CA ALA A 123 -11.85 -15.37 5.12
C ALA A 123 -11.75 -14.02 5.86
N ARG A 124 -11.56 -14.04 7.18
CA ARG A 124 -11.35 -12.82 7.99
C ARG A 124 -10.06 -12.09 7.66
N SER A 125 -8.99 -12.81 7.31
CA SER A 125 -7.73 -12.20 6.87
C SER A 125 -7.92 -11.49 5.53
N ILE A 126 -8.65 -12.08 4.59
CA ILE A 126 -8.96 -11.47 3.29
C ILE A 126 -9.82 -10.23 3.45
N ASP A 127 -10.85 -10.28 4.31
CA ASP A 127 -11.70 -9.13 4.64
C ASP A 127 -10.88 -7.96 5.20
N LEU A 128 -10.06 -8.22 6.22
CA LEU A 128 -9.21 -7.21 6.84
C LEU A 128 -8.20 -6.61 5.84
N SER A 129 -7.60 -7.45 4.99
CA SER A 129 -6.66 -7.01 3.96
C SER A 129 -7.34 -6.15 2.88
N THR A 130 -8.62 -6.43 2.60
CA THR A 130 -9.45 -5.65 1.68
C THR A 130 -9.72 -4.26 2.25
N TYR A 131 -10.10 -4.15 3.53
CA TYR A 131 -10.23 -2.85 4.19
C TYR A 131 -8.92 -2.07 4.24
N ALA A 132 -7.79 -2.73 4.47
CA ALA A 132 -6.48 -2.09 4.44
C ALA A 132 -6.15 -1.52 3.05
N LEU A 133 -6.48 -2.26 1.97
CA LEU A 133 -6.32 -1.81 0.59
C LEU A 133 -7.23 -0.62 0.26
N GLU A 134 -8.49 -0.63 0.71
CA GLU A 134 -9.42 0.47 0.51
C GLU A 134 -8.98 1.74 1.26
N CYS A 135 -8.53 1.58 2.51
CA CYS A 135 -7.91 2.66 3.26
C CYS A 135 -6.70 3.22 2.51
N ALA A 136 -5.81 2.35 2.04
CA ALA A 136 -4.62 2.73 1.29
C ALA A 136 -4.97 3.54 0.04
N ARG A 137 -5.98 3.16 -0.76
CA ARG A 137 -6.42 3.94 -1.92
C ARG A 137 -6.84 5.37 -1.58
N LYS A 138 -7.47 5.57 -0.42
CA LYS A 138 -7.95 6.89 0.01
C LYS A 138 -6.81 7.81 0.45
N ILE A 139 -5.73 7.26 1.03
CA ILE A 139 -4.66 8.05 1.67
C ILE A 139 -3.31 8.02 0.95
N LEU A 140 -3.06 7.05 0.07
CA LEU A 140 -1.80 7.00 -0.69
C LEU A 140 -1.79 8.03 -1.81
N LYS A 141 -0.60 8.56 -2.09
CA LYS A 141 -0.35 9.32 -3.32
C LYS A 141 -0.27 8.39 -4.52
N ASN A 142 -0.56 8.91 -5.70
CA ASN A 142 -0.24 8.22 -6.95
C ASN A 142 1.26 7.89 -6.98
N GLY A 143 1.60 6.67 -7.35
CA GLY A 143 2.98 6.16 -7.33
C GLY A 143 3.41 5.59 -5.98
N GLY A 144 2.59 5.73 -4.93
CA GLY A 144 2.86 5.22 -3.59
C GLY A 144 2.94 3.69 -3.51
N SER A 145 3.41 3.19 -2.35
CA SER A 145 3.59 1.76 -2.10
C SER A 145 2.68 1.24 -0.98
N PHE A 146 2.32 -0.04 -1.09
CA PHE A 146 1.45 -0.74 -0.17
C PHE A 146 2.04 -2.11 0.19
N ALA A 147 1.99 -2.49 1.46
CA ALA A 147 2.35 -3.84 1.90
C ALA A 147 1.34 -4.34 2.92
N VAL A 148 0.76 -5.51 2.70
CA VAL A 148 -0.23 -6.09 3.62
C VAL A 148 -0.02 -7.57 3.84
N LYS A 149 -0.19 -7.99 5.09
CA LYS A 149 -0.25 -9.40 5.46
C LYS A 149 -1.58 -10.02 5.04
N VAL A 150 -1.50 -11.21 4.46
CA VAL A 150 -2.66 -12.04 4.10
C VAL A 150 -2.37 -13.48 4.49
N PHE A 151 -3.41 -14.23 4.89
CA PHE A 151 -3.31 -15.69 4.95
C PHE A 151 -3.60 -16.29 3.57
N GLN A 152 -2.74 -17.19 3.13
CA GLN A 152 -2.93 -17.91 1.88
C GLN A 152 -4.17 -18.79 1.97
N GLY A 153 -4.87 -18.99 0.86
CA GLY A 153 -6.04 -19.86 0.77
C GLY A 153 -6.71 -19.71 -0.59
N ASP A 154 -7.88 -20.28 -0.75
CA ASP A 154 -8.67 -20.27 -1.99
C ASP A 154 -9.02 -18.85 -2.48
N MET A 155 -9.33 -17.93 -1.59
CA MET A 155 -9.64 -16.52 -1.90
C MET A 155 -8.40 -15.62 -2.14
N PHE A 156 -7.18 -16.12 -1.89
CA PHE A 156 -5.96 -15.31 -2.03
C PHE A 156 -5.67 -14.83 -3.47
N PRO A 157 -5.82 -15.66 -4.52
CA PRO A 157 -5.61 -15.23 -5.91
C PRO A 157 -6.50 -14.05 -6.31
N ASP A 158 -7.76 -14.06 -5.87
CA ASP A 158 -8.70 -12.96 -6.15
C ASP A 158 -8.28 -11.68 -5.47
N PHE A 159 -7.86 -11.75 -4.20
CA PHE A 159 -7.30 -10.60 -3.51
C PHE A 159 -6.06 -10.05 -4.23
N LEU A 160 -5.12 -10.93 -4.62
CA LEU A 160 -3.92 -10.52 -5.35
C LEU A 160 -4.27 -9.84 -6.69
N ASN A 161 -5.29 -10.33 -7.39
CA ASN A 161 -5.79 -9.71 -8.62
C ASN A 161 -6.46 -8.36 -8.39
N LYS A 162 -7.17 -8.16 -7.26
CA LYS A 162 -7.64 -6.83 -6.85
C LYS A 162 -6.47 -5.86 -6.71
N VAL A 163 -5.40 -6.25 -6.01
CA VAL A 163 -4.20 -5.39 -5.88
C VAL A 163 -3.57 -5.08 -7.23
N ARG A 164 -3.48 -6.07 -8.15
CA ARG A 164 -2.92 -5.87 -9.51
C ARG A 164 -3.68 -4.87 -10.37
N ARG A 165 -4.97 -4.65 -10.10
CA ARG A 165 -5.76 -3.63 -10.81
C ARG A 165 -5.48 -2.22 -10.31
N ILE A 166 -4.95 -2.08 -9.10
CA ILE A 166 -4.76 -0.81 -8.40
C ILE A 166 -3.29 -0.35 -8.47
N PHE A 167 -2.35 -1.29 -8.53
CA PHE A 167 -0.91 -1.00 -8.50
C PHE A 167 -0.23 -1.46 -9.79
N GLY A 168 0.71 -0.66 -10.29
CA GLY A 168 1.48 -0.98 -11.50
C GLY A 168 2.41 -2.19 -11.35
N LYS A 169 2.85 -2.50 -10.13
CA LYS A 169 3.68 -3.68 -9.83
C LYS A 169 3.19 -4.36 -8.56
N VAL A 170 2.94 -5.67 -8.63
CA VAL A 170 2.46 -6.45 -7.49
C VAL A 170 3.22 -7.77 -7.35
N GLN A 171 3.70 -8.05 -6.15
CA GLN A 171 4.42 -9.27 -5.81
C GLN A 171 3.97 -9.83 -4.46
N ALA A 172 3.94 -11.15 -4.35
CA ALA A 172 3.71 -11.85 -3.09
C ALA A 172 5.05 -12.29 -2.49
N PHE A 173 5.23 -12.17 -1.17
CA PHE A 173 6.49 -12.43 -0.49
C PHE A 173 6.29 -13.04 0.90
N SER A 174 7.05 -14.08 1.21
CA SER A 174 7.10 -14.69 2.54
C SER A 174 8.46 -14.39 3.18
N PRO A 175 8.54 -13.48 4.17
CA PRO A 175 9.77 -13.19 4.91
C PRO A 175 10.29 -14.42 5.65
N GLU A 176 11.61 -14.54 5.82
CA GLU A 176 12.19 -15.65 6.59
C GLU A 176 11.83 -15.60 8.08
N ALA A 177 11.51 -14.41 8.58
CA ALA A 177 11.02 -14.20 9.94
C ALA A 177 9.56 -14.68 10.16
N SER A 178 8.86 -15.10 9.10
CA SER A 178 7.56 -15.78 9.21
C SER A 178 7.74 -17.22 9.73
N ARG A 179 6.75 -17.74 10.47
CA ARG A 179 6.83 -19.13 10.99
C ARG A 179 6.67 -20.08 9.81
N ARG A 180 7.44 -21.18 9.74
CA ARG A 180 7.28 -22.23 8.68
C ARG A 180 5.88 -22.84 8.59
N GLN A 181 5.12 -22.80 9.69
CA GLN A 181 3.73 -23.30 9.76
C GLN A 181 2.70 -22.20 9.52
N SER A 182 3.13 -20.94 9.40
CA SER A 182 2.23 -19.83 9.14
C SER A 182 1.95 -19.81 7.66
N ALA A 183 0.67 -19.86 7.29
CA ALA A 183 0.23 -19.57 5.94
C ALA A 183 0.27 -18.05 5.63
N GLU A 184 1.14 -17.31 6.32
CA GLU A 184 1.28 -15.87 6.18
C GLU A 184 2.10 -15.54 4.93
N ILE A 185 1.55 -14.66 4.10
CA ILE A 185 2.22 -14.07 2.96
C ILE A 185 1.96 -12.56 2.96
N TYR A 186 2.91 -11.79 2.43
CA TYR A 186 2.75 -10.35 2.25
C TYR A 186 2.51 -10.05 0.78
N VAL A 187 1.49 -9.26 0.49
CA VAL A 187 1.25 -8.70 -0.84
C VAL A 187 1.85 -7.30 -0.87
N ILE A 188 2.77 -7.08 -1.80
CA ILE A 188 3.48 -5.82 -2.01
C ILE A 188 2.98 -5.20 -3.30
N GLY A 189 2.27 -4.08 -3.19
CA GLY A 189 1.87 -3.22 -4.31
C GLY A 189 2.80 -2.02 -4.40
N LYS A 190 3.30 -1.71 -5.59
CA LYS A 190 4.07 -0.50 -5.86
C LYS A 190 3.44 0.24 -7.02
N GLU A 191 3.65 1.55 -7.06
CA GLU A 191 3.18 2.39 -8.15
C GLU A 191 1.64 2.45 -8.18
N LEU A 192 1.02 2.95 -7.11
CA LEU A 192 -0.43 3.20 -7.08
C LEU A 192 -0.85 3.95 -8.34
N LEU A 193 -1.80 3.39 -9.09
CA LEU A 193 -2.37 3.99 -10.28
C LEU A 193 -3.42 5.04 -9.91
N THR A 194 -3.63 6.01 -10.79
CA THR A 194 -4.70 7.01 -10.61
C THR A 194 -6.07 6.37 -10.77
N ASP A 195 -7.08 6.95 -10.10
CA ASP A 195 -8.50 6.65 -10.34
C ASP A 195 -9.14 7.59 -11.39
N ALA A 196 -8.43 8.63 -11.84
CA ALA A 196 -8.93 9.62 -12.82
C ALA A 196 -9.28 9.00 -14.18
N VAL A 197 -8.57 7.93 -14.56
CA VAL A 197 -8.80 7.21 -15.82
C VAL A 197 -8.87 5.72 -15.58
N LYS A 198 -9.64 5.03 -16.43
CA LYS A 198 -9.76 3.57 -16.39
C LYS A 198 -9.19 2.97 -17.67
N MET A 199 -8.52 1.82 -17.52
CA MET A 199 -8.07 1.03 -18.65
C MET A 199 -9.25 0.70 -19.57
N ASN A 200 -9.10 0.91 -20.88
CA ASN A 200 -10.14 0.82 -21.90
C ASN A 200 -11.34 1.79 -21.72
N GLY A 201 -11.27 2.72 -20.77
CA GLY A 201 -12.26 3.77 -20.62
C GLY A 201 -12.21 4.73 -21.81
N GLU A 202 -13.37 5.23 -22.20
CA GLU A 202 -13.53 6.17 -23.30
C GLU A 202 -13.83 7.56 -22.77
N TYR A 203 -13.15 8.56 -23.32
CA TYR A 203 -13.20 9.94 -22.86
C TYR A 203 -13.21 10.89 -24.05
N VAL A 204 -13.99 11.97 -23.93
CA VAL A 204 -13.92 13.09 -24.85
C VAL A 204 -12.93 14.08 -24.26
N VAL A 205 -11.86 14.39 -24.98
CA VAL A 205 -10.80 15.29 -24.52
C VAL A 205 -10.55 16.40 -25.53
N THR A 206 -9.99 17.50 -25.05
CA THR A 206 -9.38 18.53 -25.88
C THR A 206 -7.87 18.50 -25.67
N ILE A 207 -7.12 18.53 -26.76
CA ILE A 207 -5.66 18.58 -26.71
C ILE A 207 -5.24 20.00 -26.34
N GLU A 208 -4.68 20.14 -25.15
CA GLU A 208 -4.24 21.43 -24.58
C GLU A 208 -2.84 21.81 -25.06
N ASP A 209 -1.97 20.82 -25.29
CA ASP A 209 -0.60 21.06 -25.70
C ASP A 209 0.01 19.89 -26.48
N ILE A 210 1.24 20.05 -26.95
CA ILE A 210 2.00 19.00 -27.63
C ILE A 210 3.26 18.67 -26.83
N GLY A 211 3.47 17.39 -26.54
CA GLY A 211 4.66 16.89 -25.86
C GLY A 211 5.91 16.90 -26.75
N ALA A 212 7.08 16.77 -26.13
CA ALA A 212 8.36 16.75 -26.84
C ALA A 212 8.50 15.62 -27.89
N SER A 213 7.75 14.53 -27.74
CA SER A 213 7.67 13.41 -28.70
C SER A 213 6.72 13.67 -29.87
N GLY A 214 5.99 14.79 -29.86
CA GLY A 214 4.94 15.10 -30.85
C GLY A 214 3.54 14.59 -30.47
N ASP A 215 3.40 13.88 -29.34
CA ASP A 215 2.09 13.42 -28.86
C ASP A 215 1.25 14.59 -28.31
N GLY A 216 -0.05 14.57 -28.57
CA GLY A 216 -0.99 15.52 -27.98
C GLY A 216 -1.15 15.28 -26.47
N ILE A 217 -1.27 16.35 -25.70
CA ILE A 217 -1.46 16.34 -24.26
C ILE A 217 -2.88 16.77 -23.94
N ALA A 218 -3.65 15.88 -23.33
CA ALA A 218 -4.95 16.16 -22.74
C ALA A 218 -4.88 16.03 -21.21
N LYS A 219 -5.86 16.60 -20.52
CA LYS A 219 -6.06 16.41 -19.08
C LYS A 219 -7.46 15.88 -18.79
N ILE A 220 -7.53 14.92 -17.87
CA ILE A 220 -8.78 14.38 -17.31
C ILE A 220 -8.63 14.45 -15.79
N ASP A 221 -9.42 15.29 -15.12
CA ASP A 221 -9.27 15.58 -13.68
C ASP A 221 -7.82 15.91 -13.29
N ASP A 222 -7.20 16.84 -14.03
CA ASP A 222 -5.78 17.23 -13.95
C ASP A 222 -4.76 16.11 -14.22
N PHE A 223 -5.21 14.91 -14.55
CA PHE A 223 -4.35 13.78 -14.91
C PHE A 223 -3.97 13.82 -16.39
N VAL A 224 -2.66 13.75 -16.64
CA VAL A 224 -2.10 13.88 -17.99
C VAL A 224 -2.37 12.62 -18.83
N VAL A 225 -2.91 12.82 -20.02
CA VAL A 225 -3.11 11.76 -21.02
C VAL A 225 -2.43 12.15 -22.32
N PHE A 226 -1.48 11.32 -22.76
CA PHE A 226 -0.83 11.46 -24.06
C PHE A 226 -1.67 10.76 -25.13
N VAL A 227 -1.95 11.47 -26.23
CA VAL A 227 -2.74 11.00 -27.37
C VAL A 227 -1.87 11.09 -28.62
N LYS A 228 -1.61 9.95 -29.24
CA LYS A 228 -0.75 9.88 -30.41
C LYS A 228 -1.40 10.58 -31.61
N ASP A 229 -0.59 11.22 -32.45
CA ASP A 229 -0.99 11.80 -33.74
C ASP A 229 -2.13 12.84 -33.62
N ALA A 230 -2.18 13.57 -32.49
CA ALA A 230 -3.21 14.56 -32.19
C ALA A 230 -2.63 15.99 -32.14
N GLN A 231 -3.38 16.97 -32.65
CA GLN A 231 -2.93 18.37 -32.71
C GLN A 231 -3.55 19.24 -31.62
N LYS A 232 -2.86 20.33 -31.26
CA LYS A 232 -3.34 21.29 -30.26
C LYS A 232 -4.66 21.91 -30.70
N GLY A 233 -5.62 21.94 -29.78
CA GLY A 233 -6.98 22.44 -30.02
C GLY A 233 -7.95 21.39 -30.58
N GLU A 234 -7.48 20.20 -30.99
CA GLU A 234 -8.37 19.13 -31.42
C GLU A 234 -9.23 18.63 -30.27
N LYS A 235 -10.49 18.35 -30.57
CA LYS A 235 -11.42 17.64 -29.68
C LYS A 235 -11.62 16.22 -30.21
N LEU A 236 -11.26 15.23 -29.40
CA LEU A 236 -11.17 13.83 -29.80
C LEU A 236 -11.89 12.92 -28.81
N ASN A 237 -12.48 11.85 -29.33
CA ASN A 237 -12.80 10.69 -28.51
C ASN A 237 -11.55 9.81 -28.44
N ILE A 238 -11.19 9.41 -27.23
CA ILE A 238 -10.04 8.55 -26.99
C ILE A 238 -10.44 7.35 -26.16
N ARG A 239 -9.73 6.23 -26.33
CA ARG A 239 -9.77 5.07 -25.44
C ARG A 239 -8.42 4.91 -24.74
N ILE A 240 -8.43 4.77 -23.42
CA ILE A 240 -7.21 4.61 -22.63
C ILE A 240 -6.58 3.23 -22.87
N ARG A 241 -5.35 3.22 -23.38
CA ARG A 241 -4.59 2.00 -23.67
C ARG A 241 -3.61 1.62 -22.56
N PHE A 242 -3.03 2.58 -21.84
CA PHE A 242 -2.10 2.28 -20.75
C PHE A 242 -2.17 3.33 -19.65
N ILE A 243 -2.03 2.92 -18.39
CA ILE A 243 -1.99 3.81 -17.24
C ILE A 243 -0.64 3.64 -16.53
N LYS A 244 0.00 4.77 -16.23
CA LYS A 244 1.14 4.90 -15.32
C LYS A 244 0.71 5.74 -14.11
N PRO A 245 1.50 5.78 -13.04
CA PRO A 245 1.12 6.54 -11.83
C PRO A 245 0.80 8.02 -12.07
N HIS A 246 1.47 8.66 -13.00
CA HIS A 246 1.37 10.12 -13.20
C HIS A 246 0.88 10.53 -14.59
N PHE A 247 0.63 9.56 -15.47
CA PHE A 247 0.09 9.82 -16.81
C PHE A 247 -0.52 8.56 -17.42
N ALA A 248 -1.31 8.71 -18.48
CA ALA A 248 -1.80 7.62 -19.30
C ALA A 248 -1.53 7.85 -20.78
N PHE A 249 -1.70 6.81 -21.58
CA PHE A 249 -1.75 6.89 -23.03
C PHE A 249 -3.15 6.51 -23.52
N GLY A 250 -3.69 7.31 -24.41
CA GLY A 250 -4.94 7.04 -25.11
C GLY A 250 -4.74 7.00 -26.62
N ASP A 251 -5.58 6.22 -27.30
CA ASP A 251 -5.63 6.18 -28.75
C ASP A 251 -6.97 6.79 -29.21
N ARG A 252 -6.94 7.52 -30.33
CA ARG A 252 -8.15 8.06 -30.96
C ARG A 252 -9.07 6.93 -31.40
N ILE A 253 -10.38 7.11 -31.18
CA ILE A 253 -11.45 6.21 -31.64
C ILE A 253 -12.46 6.91 -32.54
#